data_AF-A0AAV1Y7D3-F1
#
_entry.id   AF-A0AAV1Y7D3-F1
#
_cell.length_a   1.000
_cell.length_b   1.000
_cell.length_c   1.000
_cell.angle_alpha   90.00
_cell.angle_beta   90.00
_cell.angle_gamma   90.00
#
_symmetry.space_group_name_H-M   'P 1'
#
loop_
_entity.id
_entity.type
_entity.pdbx_description
1 polymer ?
#
loop_
_entity_poly.entity_id
_entity_poly.type
_entity_poly.pdbx_seq_one_letter_code
_entity_poly.pdbx_strand_id
1 'polypeptide(L)'
;MQHFGRSTIIPKMKNEYELLLPIVFVGLFLCSAADSNECVYSMYVKTGSIIDGGTDSKISITLADSTGRSVWIPNMIQWGLMGSTHDYFERGNLDAFTGRGPCIASPICRLNLTSDGLGNQPGWYCDSVEVTSTGPHKGCSQTTFYFDRWLALDVPPYRLNAIIDNCLPIPQL
;
A
#
# COMPACT_ATOMS: atom_id res chain seq x y z
N MET A 1 -70.38 -45.66 50.92
CA MET A 1 -70.46 -45.61 49.44
C MET A 1 -69.12 -45.10 48.96
N GLN A 2 -68.24 -45.99 48.47
CA GLN A 2 -67.95 -46.24 47.04
C GLN A 2 -67.27 -45.01 46.40
N HIS A 3 -66.10 -45.08 45.75
CA HIS A 3 -65.60 -46.10 44.84
C HIS A 3 -64.06 -46.10 44.72
N PHE A 4 -63.58 -47.04 43.92
CA PHE A 4 -62.27 -47.68 43.86
C PHE A 4 -61.55 -47.35 42.54
N GLY A 5 -60.22 -47.53 42.48
CA GLY A 5 -59.45 -47.75 41.25
C GLY A 5 -58.61 -46.55 40.80
N ARG A 6 -57.41 -46.71 40.22
CA ARG A 6 -56.68 -47.89 39.76
C ARG A 6 -55.21 -47.52 39.59
N SER A 7 -54.33 -48.44 39.93
CA SER A 7 -52.87 -48.37 39.76
C SER A 7 -52.45 -48.36 38.27
N THR A 8 -51.38 -47.63 37.94
CA THR A 8 -50.53 -47.93 36.77
C THR A 8 -49.06 -47.66 37.15
N ILE A 9 -48.29 -48.73 37.18
CA ILE A 9 -46.81 -48.79 37.27
C ILE A 9 -46.33 -49.01 35.83
N ILE A 10 -45.30 -48.29 35.31
CA ILE A 10 -44.11 -48.74 34.52
C ILE A 10 -43.15 -47.51 34.34
N PRO A 11 -41.82 -47.64 34.09
CA PRO A 11 -40.72 -48.14 34.93
C PRO A 11 -39.64 -47.07 35.25
N LYS A 12 -38.69 -47.49 36.10
CA LYS A 12 -37.41 -46.85 36.42
C LYS A 12 -36.44 -46.95 35.23
N MET A 13 -35.76 -45.87 34.86
CA MET A 13 -34.45 -45.94 34.21
C MET A 13 -33.46 -45.10 35.00
N LYS A 14 -32.42 -45.78 35.50
CA LYS A 14 -31.24 -45.16 36.09
C LYS A 14 -30.57 -44.36 34.98
N ASN A 15 -30.25 -43.10 35.23
CA ASN A 15 -29.19 -42.45 34.47
C ASN A 15 -27.96 -42.42 35.33
N GLU A 16 -26.95 -43.02 34.79
CA GLU A 16 -25.79 -43.53 35.45
C GLU A 16 -24.61 -43.05 34.59
N TYR A 17 -23.52 -42.73 35.27
CA TYR A 17 -22.18 -42.50 34.71
C TYR A 17 -21.89 -41.12 34.09
N GLU A 18 -20.78 -40.58 34.60
CA GLU A 18 -19.87 -39.65 33.93
C GLU A 18 -20.29 -38.19 33.73
N LEU A 19 -20.28 -37.41 34.82
CA LEU A 19 -19.80 -36.02 34.80
C LEU A 19 -18.29 -36.01 34.40
N LEU A 20 -17.97 -36.45 33.19
CA LEU A 20 -16.61 -36.36 32.67
C LEU A 20 -16.45 -35.03 31.94
N LEU A 21 -15.84 -34.11 32.69
CA LEU A 21 -15.00 -32.99 32.27
C LEU A 21 -15.72 -31.92 31.41
N PRO A 22 -15.84 -30.65 31.87
CA PRO A 22 -16.15 -29.59 30.93
C PRO A 22 -15.03 -29.65 29.91
N ILE A 23 -15.40 -29.92 28.67
CA ILE A 23 -14.52 -29.84 27.53
C ILE A 23 -14.11 -28.37 27.49
N VAL A 24 -13.01 -28.07 28.18
CA VAL A 24 -12.19 -26.91 27.94
C VAL A 24 -11.62 -27.18 26.56
N PHE A 25 -12.46 -27.01 25.54
CA PHE A 25 -12.03 -26.64 24.21
C PHE A 25 -11.36 -25.30 24.46
N VAL A 26 -10.08 -25.38 24.79
CA VAL A 26 -9.12 -24.31 24.64
C VAL A 26 -9.36 -23.85 23.22
N GLY A 27 -10.14 -22.78 23.09
CA GLY A 27 -10.20 -22.00 21.88
C GLY A 27 -8.79 -21.47 21.72
N LEU A 28 -7.93 -22.24 21.05
CA LEU A 28 -6.81 -21.68 20.31
C LEU A 28 -7.46 -20.83 19.23
N PHE A 29 -7.92 -19.64 19.64
CA PHE A 29 -7.92 -18.47 18.80
C PHE A 29 -6.46 -18.25 18.44
N LEU A 30 -6.00 -18.96 17.41
CA LEU A 30 -4.90 -18.50 16.58
C LEU A 30 -5.45 -17.27 15.86
N CYS A 31 -5.57 -16.15 16.57
CA CYS A 31 -5.39 -14.87 15.92
C CYS A 31 -3.95 -14.89 15.45
N SER A 32 -3.71 -15.41 14.24
CA SER A 32 -2.60 -14.90 13.46
C SER A 32 -2.95 -13.44 13.23
N ALA A 33 -2.51 -12.56 14.13
CA ALA A 33 -2.24 -11.18 13.75
C ALA A 33 -1.30 -11.34 12.57
N ALA A 34 -1.84 -11.17 11.36
CA ALA A 34 -1.00 -11.00 10.20
C ALA A 34 -0.20 -9.74 10.53
N ASP A 35 1.02 -9.94 11.01
CA ASP A 35 2.04 -8.92 11.08
C ASP A 35 2.37 -8.61 9.63
N SER A 36 1.47 -7.89 8.96
CA SER A 36 1.75 -7.36 7.65
C SER A 36 2.86 -6.35 7.89
N ASN A 37 4.10 -6.74 7.54
CA ASN A 37 5.26 -5.86 7.57
C ASN A 37 5.11 -4.82 6.45
N GLU A 38 4.06 -4.02 6.56
CA GLU A 38 3.62 -3.00 5.65
C GLU A 38 3.99 -1.64 6.20
N CYS A 39 4.49 -0.81 5.30
CA CYS A 39 4.80 0.57 5.56
C CYS A 39 3.77 1.44 4.84
N VAL A 40 3.49 2.60 5.42
CA VAL A 40 2.77 3.67 4.74
C VAL A 40 3.78 4.49 3.97
N TYR A 41 3.46 4.73 2.71
CA TYR A 41 4.19 5.59 1.81
C TYR A 41 3.32 6.78 1.48
N SER A 42 3.77 7.98 1.81
CA SER A 42 3.11 9.23 1.46
C SER A 42 4.00 9.99 0.49
N MET A 43 3.41 10.51 -0.58
CA MET A 43 4.14 11.17 -1.66
C MET A 43 3.50 12.49 -2.05
N TYR A 44 4.35 13.48 -2.30
CA TYR A 44 3.97 14.74 -2.92
C TYR A 44 4.64 14.84 -4.27
N VAL A 45 3.86 14.85 -5.34
CA VAL A 45 4.34 14.94 -6.72
C VAL A 45 4.09 16.36 -7.22
N LYS A 46 5.15 17.04 -7.63
CA LYS A 46 5.06 18.37 -8.24
C LYS A 46 5.15 18.23 -9.75
N THR A 47 4.07 18.58 -10.43
CA THR A 47 4.09 18.76 -11.89
C THR A 47 4.61 20.15 -12.22
N GLY A 48 5.44 20.24 -13.26
CA GLY A 48 6.02 21.49 -13.72
C GLY A 48 4.99 22.50 -14.19
N SER A 49 5.34 23.77 -14.05
CA SER A 49 4.51 24.90 -14.47
C SER A 49 4.76 25.33 -15.93
N ILE A 50 5.58 24.59 -16.66
CA ILE A 50 5.84 24.84 -18.08
C ILE A 50 4.59 24.56 -18.92
N ILE A 51 4.52 25.16 -20.11
CA ILE A 51 3.39 24.97 -21.03
C ILE A 51 3.28 23.48 -21.37
N ASP A 52 2.05 22.96 -21.32
CA ASP A 52 1.70 21.56 -21.55
C ASP A 52 2.43 20.55 -20.65
N GLY A 53 2.85 20.98 -19.45
CA GLY A 53 3.56 20.14 -18.49
C GLY A 53 2.70 19.09 -17.77
N GLY A 54 1.37 19.15 -17.90
CA GLY A 54 0.43 18.19 -17.29
C GLY A 54 0.18 16.95 -18.14
N THR A 55 -0.49 15.93 -17.59
CA THR A 55 -0.75 14.68 -18.33
C THR A 55 -1.99 13.92 -17.86
N ASP A 56 -2.70 13.28 -18.80
CA ASP A 56 -3.75 12.29 -18.50
C ASP A 56 -3.20 10.84 -18.49
N SER A 57 -1.90 10.66 -18.67
CA SER A 57 -1.28 9.33 -18.70
C SER A 57 -1.34 8.65 -17.33
N LYS A 58 -1.33 7.32 -17.36
CA LYS A 58 -1.20 6.55 -16.13
C LYS A 58 0.25 6.57 -15.66
N ILE A 59 0.46 7.11 -14.47
CA ILE A 59 1.78 7.17 -13.84
C ILE A 59 1.97 6.01 -12.85
N SER A 60 3.12 5.35 -12.96
CA SER A 60 3.59 4.31 -12.04
C SER A 60 4.93 4.70 -11.42
N ILE A 61 5.16 4.22 -10.19
CA ILE A 61 6.38 4.49 -9.42
C ILE A 61 7.00 3.19 -8.92
N THR A 62 8.32 3.07 -9.01
CA THR A 62 9.08 2.09 -8.23
C THR A 62 10.01 2.82 -7.25
N LEU A 63 9.82 2.56 -5.96
CA LEU A 63 10.68 3.05 -4.87
C LEU A 63 11.66 1.95 -4.48
N ALA A 64 12.93 2.26 -4.21
CA ALA A 64 13.90 1.28 -3.74
C ALA A 64 14.92 1.85 -2.74
N ASP A 65 15.48 0.97 -1.92
CA ASP A 65 16.64 1.26 -1.06
C ASP A 65 17.97 0.78 -1.65
N SER A 66 19.06 1.04 -0.92
CA SER A 66 20.42 0.66 -1.30
C SER A 66 20.67 -0.85 -1.31
N THR A 67 19.77 -1.65 -0.72
CA THR A 67 19.83 -3.11 -0.73
C THR A 67 19.09 -3.73 -1.91
N GLY A 68 18.43 -2.91 -2.73
CA GLY A 68 17.63 -3.34 -3.88
C GLY A 68 16.21 -3.79 -3.52
N ARG A 69 15.77 -3.63 -2.26
CA ARG A 69 14.37 -3.86 -1.90
C ARG A 69 13.51 -2.74 -2.44
N SER A 70 12.37 -3.08 -3.01
CA SER A 70 11.53 -2.14 -3.73
C SER A 70 10.04 -2.30 -3.47
N VAL A 71 9.30 -1.21 -3.66
CA VAL A 71 7.84 -1.20 -3.75
C VAL A 71 7.44 -0.64 -5.11
N TRP A 72 6.57 -1.36 -5.80
CA TRP A 72 6.02 -0.93 -7.09
C TRP A 72 4.56 -0.50 -6.93
N ILE A 73 4.27 0.71 -7.38
CA ILE A 73 2.95 1.32 -7.40
C ILE A 73 2.52 1.39 -8.88
N PRO A 74 1.65 0.48 -9.34
CA PRO A 74 1.32 0.36 -10.76
C PRO A 74 0.44 1.50 -11.28
N ASN A 75 -0.32 2.16 -10.41
CA ASN A 75 -1.16 3.32 -10.74
C ASN A 75 -1.22 4.27 -9.55
N MET A 76 -0.60 5.44 -9.67
CA MET A 76 -0.57 6.45 -8.61
C MET A 76 -1.96 6.98 -8.24
N ILE A 77 -2.89 7.09 -9.20
CA ILE A 77 -4.24 7.62 -8.93
C ILE A 77 -4.99 6.76 -7.90
N GLN A 78 -4.72 5.45 -7.82
CA GLN A 78 -5.31 4.57 -6.81
C GLN A 78 -4.89 4.93 -5.38
N TRP A 79 -3.80 5.67 -5.22
CA TRP A 79 -3.29 6.18 -3.96
C TRP A 79 -3.61 7.66 -3.75
N GLY A 80 -4.37 8.28 -4.66
CA GLY A 80 -4.69 9.72 -4.61
C GLY A 80 -5.43 10.12 -3.33
N LEU A 81 -5.01 11.25 -2.74
CA LEU A 81 -5.58 11.78 -1.50
C LEU A 81 -6.44 13.04 -1.67
N MET A 82 -6.63 13.52 -2.90
CA MET A 82 -7.29 14.80 -3.20
C MET A 82 -8.75 14.65 -3.63
N GLY A 83 -9.30 13.44 -3.48
CA GLY A 83 -10.69 13.12 -3.85
C GLY A 83 -10.80 12.46 -5.22
N SER A 84 -11.98 11.90 -5.50
CA SER A 84 -12.24 11.09 -6.71
C SER A 84 -12.46 11.91 -7.98
N THR A 85 -12.69 13.22 -7.85
CA THR A 85 -12.92 14.14 -8.98
C THR A 85 -11.71 15.05 -9.23
N HIS A 86 -10.64 14.90 -8.45
CA HIS A 86 -9.42 15.68 -8.66
C HIS A 86 -8.69 15.17 -9.88
N ASP A 87 -8.24 16.11 -10.70
CA ASP A 87 -7.45 15.82 -11.90
C ASP A 87 -5.97 15.87 -11.52
N TYR A 88 -5.35 14.68 -11.45
CA TYR A 88 -3.98 14.52 -10.98
C TYR A 88 -3.00 14.79 -12.10
N PHE A 89 -1.80 15.21 -11.73
CA PHE A 89 -0.67 15.48 -12.63
C PHE A 89 -0.87 16.68 -13.56
N GLU A 90 -1.80 17.58 -13.22
CA GLU A 90 -2.03 18.80 -13.99
C GLU A 90 -0.92 19.83 -13.83
N ARG A 91 -0.74 20.65 -14.86
CA ARG A 91 0.33 21.66 -14.94
C ARG A 91 0.37 22.53 -13.68
N GLY A 92 1.52 22.53 -13.01
CA GLY A 92 1.77 23.35 -11.82
C GLY A 92 1.12 22.81 -10.53
N ASN A 93 0.39 21.70 -10.56
CA ASN A 93 -0.21 21.13 -9.36
C ASN A 93 0.84 20.47 -8.46
N LEU A 94 0.52 20.45 -7.17
CA LEU A 94 1.19 19.63 -6.17
C LEU A 94 0.19 18.59 -5.69
N ASP A 95 0.39 17.36 -6.10
CA ASP A 95 -0.55 16.26 -5.85
C ASP A 95 -0.09 15.38 -4.69
N ALA A 96 -1.04 14.99 -3.84
CA ALA A 96 -0.78 14.17 -2.67
C ALA A 96 -1.29 12.73 -2.87
N PHE A 97 -0.44 11.77 -2.50
CA PHE A 97 -0.73 10.34 -2.59
C PHE A 97 -0.35 9.64 -1.28
N THR A 98 -1.11 8.63 -0.89
CA THR A 98 -0.72 7.71 0.18
C THR A 98 -1.19 6.29 -0.08
N GLY A 99 -0.37 5.32 0.30
CA GLY A 99 -0.78 3.92 0.26
C GLY A 99 0.09 3.03 1.13
N ARG A 100 -0.27 1.75 1.17
CA ARG A 100 0.46 0.72 1.91
C ARG A 100 1.16 -0.21 0.93
N GLY A 101 2.33 -0.69 1.34
CA GLY A 101 3.06 -1.73 0.62
C GLY A 101 4.11 -2.37 1.52
N PRO A 102 4.84 -3.38 1.03
CA PRO A 102 5.90 -4.03 1.81
C PRO A 102 6.89 -3.02 2.38
N CYS A 103 7.30 -3.17 3.63
CA CYS A 103 8.28 -2.29 4.24
C CYS A 103 9.66 -2.43 3.58
N ILE A 104 10.17 -1.34 3.02
CA ILE A 104 11.59 -1.13 2.75
C ILE A 104 12.23 -0.76 4.10
N ALA A 105 13.26 -1.43 4.59
CA ALA A 105 13.79 -1.14 5.94
C ALA A 105 14.80 0.02 5.96
N SER A 106 15.53 0.23 4.86
CA SER A 106 16.45 1.37 4.74
C SER A 106 15.74 2.58 4.12
N PRO A 107 16.32 3.79 4.25
CA PRO A 107 15.83 4.97 3.55
C PRO A 107 15.71 4.72 2.04
N ILE A 108 14.63 5.21 1.45
CA ILE A 108 14.43 5.16 -0.01
C ILE A 108 15.45 6.11 -0.64
N CYS A 109 16.25 5.59 -1.55
CA CYS A 109 17.31 6.34 -2.22
C CYS A 109 17.24 6.23 -3.74
N ARG A 110 16.33 5.42 -4.29
CA ARG A 110 16.10 5.30 -5.72
C ARG A 110 14.62 5.38 -6.04
N LEU A 111 14.29 6.09 -7.12
CA LEU A 111 12.94 6.23 -7.64
C LEU A 111 12.95 6.09 -9.17
N ASN A 112 12.06 5.26 -9.70
CA ASN A 112 11.74 5.20 -11.13
C ASN A 112 10.31 5.69 -11.37
N LEU A 113 10.15 6.76 -12.16
CA LEU A 113 8.87 7.20 -12.70
C LEU A 113 8.64 6.55 -14.07
N THR A 114 7.44 6.08 -14.34
CA THR A 114 7.07 5.55 -15.66
C THR A 114 5.65 5.98 -16.02
N SER A 115 5.52 6.63 -17.17
CA SER A 115 4.26 6.95 -17.84
C SER A 115 3.93 5.85 -18.86
N ASP A 116 2.64 5.56 -19.06
CA ASP A 116 2.20 4.71 -20.17
C ASP A 116 2.10 5.46 -21.51
N GLY A 117 2.18 6.79 -21.50
CA GLY A 117 2.17 7.65 -22.69
C GLY A 117 0.83 7.63 -23.43
N LEU A 118 -0.27 7.35 -22.73
CA LEU A 118 -1.62 7.32 -23.28
C LEU A 118 -2.46 8.52 -22.78
N GLY A 119 -3.68 8.68 -23.31
CA GLY A 119 -4.58 9.76 -22.93
C GLY A 119 -4.39 11.04 -23.75
N ASN A 120 -5.07 12.12 -23.37
CA ASN A 120 -4.78 13.43 -23.94
C ASN A 120 -3.53 13.99 -23.25
N GLN A 121 -2.69 14.71 -23.98
CA GLN A 121 -1.42 15.24 -23.45
C GLN A 121 -0.55 14.13 -22.81
N PRO A 122 -0.01 13.18 -23.62
CA PRO A 122 0.73 12.03 -23.10
C PRO A 122 2.14 12.38 -22.58
N GLY A 123 2.63 13.59 -22.88
CA GLY A 123 3.88 14.11 -22.33
C GLY A 123 3.66 14.69 -20.95
N TRP A 124 4.57 14.43 -20.02
CA TRP A 124 4.48 14.94 -18.65
C TRP A 124 5.79 15.60 -18.23
N TYR A 125 5.74 16.79 -17.63
CA TYR A 125 6.91 17.39 -17.01
C TYR A 125 6.82 17.28 -15.50
N CYS A 126 7.69 16.44 -14.93
CA CYS A 126 7.77 16.28 -13.48
C CYS A 126 8.91 17.15 -12.93
N ASP A 127 8.59 18.02 -11.96
CA ASP A 127 9.60 18.78 -11.21
C ASP A 127 10.22 17.87 -10.15
N SER A 128 9.41 17.36 -9.22
CA SER A 128 9.92 16.58 -8.08
C SER A 128 8.92 15.60 -7.50
N VAL A 129 9.43 14.58 -6.82
CA VAL A 129 8.65 13.68 -5.96
C VAL A 129 9.29 13.65 -4.58
N GLU A 130 8.56 14.10 -3.56
CA GLU A 130 8.92 13.88 -2.15
C GLU A 130 8.24 12.60 -1.67
N VAL A 131 9.00 11.72 -1.02
CA VAL A 131 8.52 10.43 -0.51
C VAL A 131 8.82 10.34 0.97
N THR A 132 7.78 10.06 1.76
CA THR A 132 7.88 9.69 3.17
C THR A 132 7.50 8.23 3.35
N SER A 133 8.33 7.46 4.05
CA SER A 133 8.06 6.07 4.44
C SER A 133 8.04 5.96 5.96
N THR A 134 7.00 5.34 6.50
CA THR A 134 6.83 5.05 7.93
C THR A 134 6.23 3.67 8.13
N GLY A 135 6.54 3.00 9.25
CA GLY A 135 6.02 1.67 9.53
C GLY A 135 6.18 1.26 10.99
N PRO A 136 5.57 0.13 11.39
CA PRO A 136 5.74 -0.41 12.75
C PRO A 136 7.22 -0.62 13.06
N HIS A 137 7.66 -0.14 14.23
CA HIS A 137 9.05 -0.28 14.69
C HIS A 137 10.12 0.27 13.71
N LYS A 138 9.73 1.12 12.76
CA LYS A 138 10.61 1.77 11.79
C LYS A 138 10.54 3.29 11.95
N GLY A 139 11.69 3.95 11.95
CA GLY A 139 11.75 5.41 11.89
C GLY A 139 11.15 5.97 10.61
N CYS A 140 10.61 7.18 10.70
CA CYS A 140 10.20 7.95 9.53
C CYS A 140 11.42 8.28 8.66
N SER A 141 11.32 8.09 7.36
CA SER A 141 12.33 8.49 6.38
C SER A 141 11.68 9.31 5.29
N GLN A 142 12.22 10.49 5.00
CA GLN A 142 11.78 11.38 3.93
C GLN A 142 12.93 11.62 2.96
N THR A 143 12.64 11.54 1.66
CA THR A 143 13.59 11.79 0.57
C THR A 143 12.89 12.53 -0.56
N THR A 144 13.54 13.55 -1.13
CA THR A 144 13.05 14.27 -2.31
C THR A 144 13.88 13.93 -3.53
N PHE A 145 13.20 13.64 -4.64
CA PHE A 145 13.77 13.33 -5.94
C PHE A 145 13.43 14.45 -6.93
N TYR A 146 14.43 15.18 -7.42
CA TYR A 146 14.27 16.27 -8.39
C TYR A 146 14.50 15.75 -9.82
N PHE A 147 13.43 15.69 -10.60
CA PHE A 147 13.44 15.15 -11.96
C PHE A 147 13.73 16.23 -13.01
N ASP A 148 13.04 17.36 -12.90
CA ASP A 148 13.13 18.53 -13.78
C ASP A 148 13.25 18.16 -15.26
N ARG A 149 12.35 17.29 -15.74
CA ARG A 149 12.39 16.77 -17.11
C ARG A 149 11.06 16.23 -17.61
N TRP A 150 10.98 16.16 -18.93
CA TRP A 150 9.90 15.48 -19.65
C TRP A 150 9.98 13.96 -19.52
N LEU A 151 8.83 13.34 -19.33
CA LEU A 151 8.52 11.95 -19.67
C LEU A 151 7.60 11.99 -20.89
N ALA A 152 8.18 12.03 -22.07
CA ALA A 152 7.48 12.22 -23.35
C ALA A 152 8.26 11.57 -24.50
N LEU A 153 7.59 11.26 -25.61
CA LEU A 153 8.23 10.69 -26.82
C LEU A 153 8.47 11.72 -27.93
N ASP A 154 7.83 12.88 -27.85
CA ASP A 154 7.88 13.98 -28.81
C ASP A 154 8.80 15.12 -28.35
N VAL A 155 9.22 15.12 -27.08
CA VAL A 155 10.18 16.09 -26.51
C VAL A 155 11.37 15.36 -25.87
N PRO A 156 12.62 15.87 -26.00
CA PRO A 156 13.76 15.31 -25.28
C PRO A 156 13.47 15.15 -23.79
N PRO A 157 13.85 14.02 -23.16
CA PRO A 157 14.80 13.02 -23.65
C PRO A 157 14.19 11.88 -24.51
N TYR A 158 12.94 12.00 -24.99
CA TYR A 158 12.25 10.97 -25.79
C TYR A 158 12.09 9.64 -25.03
N ARG A 159 11.74 9.73 -23.74
CA ARG A 159 11.61 8.60 -22.82
C ARG A 159 10.34 8.78 -22.01
N LEU A 160 9.59 7.70 -21.80
CA LEU A 160 8.44 7.66 -20.88
C LEU A 160 8.82 7.20 -19.47
N ASN A 161 10.13 7.11 -19.18
CA ASN A 161 10.62 6.81 -17.85
C ASN A 161 11.78 7.71 -17.45
N ALA A 162 11.94 7.89 -16.15
CA ALA A 162 13.06 8.58 -15.55
C ALA A 162 13.44 7.90 -14.24
N ILE A 163 14.74 7.68 -14.03
CA ILE A 163 15.28 7.06 -12.82
C ILE A 163 16.23 8.05 -12.16
N ILE A 164 16.04 8.26 -10.85
CA ILE A 164 17.02 8.91 -9.99
C ILE A 164 17.52 7.87 -9.00
N ASP A 165 18.83 7.67 -8.95
CA ASP A 165 19.49 6.72 -8.08
C ASP A 165 20.54 7.43 -7.23
N ASN A 166 20.15 7.72 -5.99
CA ASN A 166 20.99 8.36 -4.98
C ASN A 166 21.49 7.35 -3.93
N CYS A 167 21.37 6.04 -4.21
CA CYS A 167 21.85 5.02 -3.29
C CYS A 167 23.38 5.04 -3.25
N LEU A 168 23.95 5.32 -2.07
CA LEU A 168 25.39 5.22 -1.88
C LEU A 168 25.85 3.78 -2.17
N PRO A 169 27.01 3.59 -2.83
CA PRO A 169 27.60 2.27 -2.97
C PRO A 169 27.76 1.63 -1.58
N ILE A 170 27.35 0.38 -1.42
CA ILE A 170 27.66 -0.38 -0.20
C ILE A 170 29.18 -0.42 -0.10
N PRO A 171 29.80 0.11 0.98
CA PRO A 171 31.25 0.05 1.15
C PRO A 171 31.68 -1.41 1.03
N GLN A 172 32.55 -1.70 0.07
CA GLN A 172 33.19 -3.01 -0.03
C GLN A 172 34.16 -3.08 1.16
N LEU A 173 33.87 -3.93 2.14
CA LEU A 173 34.77 -4.26 3.25
C LEU A 173 35.79 -5.32 2.82
#